data_AF-A0A2N4XJK7-F1
#
_entry.id   AF-A0A2N4XJK7-F1
#
_cell.length_a   1.000
_cell.length_b   1.000
_cell.length_c   1.000
_cell.angle_alpha   90.00
_cell.angle_beta   90.00
_cell.angle_gamma   90.00
#
_symmetry.space_group_name_H-M   'P 1'
#
loop_
_entity.id
_entity.type
_entity.pdbx_description
1 polymer ?
#
loop_
_entity_poly.entity_id
_entity_poly.type
_entity_poly.pdbx_seq_one_letter_code
_entity_poly.pdbx_strand_id
1 'polypeptide(L)'
;MVESARKVLDLQVGDIFHATAKDIECILCLATAVEGCVVHGLDWCRGFEYAFDRATGQAITGPGIDGCFIDSVALLPDTHRIALLGMSHRYRNVQSDADLRLTEAEKQALLFSNSYYAERQLR
;
A
#
# COMPACT_ATOMS: atom_id res chain seq x y z
N MET A 1 -5.57 -19.38 -7.83
CA MET A 1 -4.52 -18.65 -8.59
C MET A 1 -5.08 -17.66 -9.61
N VAL A 2 -6.09 -18.01 -10.42
CA VAL A 2 -6.61 -17.11 -11.48
C VAL A 2 -7.37 -15.89 -10.93
N GLU A 3 -8.10 -16.04 -9.84
CA GLU A 3 -8.92 -14.96 -9.24
C GLU A 3 -8.09 -13.90 -8.52
N SER A 4 -6.99 -14.32 -7.88
CA SER A 4 -6.04 -13.45 -7.17
C SER A 4 -5.31 -12.50 -8.12
N ALA A 5 -4.85 -13.01 -9.26
CA ALA A 5 -4.20 -12.21 -10.31
C ALA A 5 -5.18 -11.19 -10.93
N ARG A 6 -6.46 -11.57 -11.08
CA ARG A 6 -7.50 -10.69 -11.62
C ARG A 6 -7.72 -9.46 -10.74
N LYS A 7 -7.63 -9.59 -9.41
CA LYS A 7 -7.83 -8.47 -8.50
C LYS A 7 -6.69 -7.43 -8.56
N VAL A 8 -5.45 -7.86 -8.82
CA VAL A 8 -4.33 -6.92 -9.02
C VAL A 8 -4.50 -6.13 -10.33
N LEU A 9 -5.09 -6.74 -11.36
CA LEU A 9 -5.42 -6.06 -12.60
C LEU A 9 -6.48 -4.96 -12.41
N ASP A 10 -7.30 -5.03 -11.37
CA ASP A 10 -8.35 -4.03 -11.11
C ASP A 10 -7.83 -2.80 -10.35
N LEU A 11 -6.57 -2.80 -9.87
CA LEU A 11 -5.96 -1.65 -9.18
C LEU A 11 -5.98 -0.39 -10.05
N GLN A 12 -6.39 0.71 -9.43
CA GLN A 12 -6.42 2.05 -10.01
C GLN A 12 -5.52 3.00 -9.24
N VAL A 13 -5.18 4.13 -9.90
CA VAL A 13 -4.48 5.23 -9.22
C VAL A 13 -5.33 5.73 -8.06
N GLY A 14 -4.72 5.86 -6.89
CA GLY A 14 -5.38 6.27 -5.65
C GLY A 14 -5.81 5.11 -4.74
N ASP A 15 -5.74 3.87 -5.22
CA ASP A 15 -6.01 2.69 -4.39
C ASP A 15 -4.86 2.46 -3.41
N ILE A 16 -5.22 1.98 -2.21
CA ILE A 16 -4.25 1.50 -1.21
C ILE A 16 -4.23 -0.02 -1.28
N PHE A 17 -3.05 -0.59 -1.39
CA PHE A 17 -2.83 -2.03 -1.43
C PHE A 17 -1.73 -2.46 -0.46
N HIS A 18 -1.74 -3.74 -0.11
CA HIS A 18 -0.78 -4.35 0.79
C HIS A 18 0.16 -5.27 0.02
N ALA A 19 1.45 -5.16 0.33
CA ALA A 19 2.48 -6.05 -0.15
C ALA A 19 3.34 -6.55 1.01
N THR A 20 3.79 -7.79 0.90
CA THR A 20 4.69 -8.44 1.85
C THR A 20 6.01 -8.72 1.16
N ALA A 21 7.13 -8.48 1.83
CA ALA A 21 8.45 -8.90 1.37
C ALA A 21 9.08 -9.86 2.40
N LYS A 22 10.07 -10.64 1.97
CA LYS A 22 10.68 -11.68 2.79
C LYS A 22 11.27 -11.16 4.11
N ASP A 23 11.85 -9.96 4.08
CA ASP A 23 12.55 -9.35 5.21
C ASP A 23 11.85 -8.07 5.72
N ILE A 24 10.65 -7.76 5.19
CA ILE A 24 9.86 -6.58 5.56
C ILE A 24 8.44 -7.04 5.88
N GLU A 25 8.04 -6.90 7.15
CA GLU A 25 6.75 -7.40 7.66
C GLU A 25 5.53 -6.92 6.87
N CYS A 26 5.57 -5.69 6.35
CA CYS A 26 4.42 -5.07 5.69
C CYS A 26 4.84 -3.83 4.90
N ILE A 27 4.24 -3.68 3.72
CA ILE A 27 4.33 -2.49 2.88
C ILE A 27 2.90 -2.07 2.51
N LEU A 28 2.43 -0.97 3.09
CA LEU A 28 1.20 -0.31 2.69
C LEU A 28 1.51 0.70 1.58
N CYS A 29 1.08 0.38 0.37
CA CYS A 29 1.37 1.17 -0.83
C CYS A 29 0.15 1.95 -1.28
N LEU A 30 0.36 3.21 -1.67
CA LEU A 30 -0.58 3.98 -2.49
C LEU A 30 -0.23 3.79 -3.98
N ALA A 31 -1.18 3.36 -4.80
CA ALA A 31 -1.02 3.30 -6.24
C ALA A 31 -0.92 4.74 -6.81
N THR A 32 0.26 5.13 -7.27
CA THR A 32 0.55 6.47 -7.80
C THR A 32 0.43 6.54 -9.32
N ALA A 33 0.70 5.43 -10.01
CA ALA A 33 0.52 5.29 -11.46
C ALA A 33 0.19 3.84 -11.82
N VAL A 34 -0.58 3.65 -12.88
CA VAL A 34 -0.89 2.33 -13.45
C VAL A 34 -0.68 2.40 -14.96
N GLU A 35 0.40 1.78 -15.44
CA GLU A 35 0.89 1.91 -16.81
C GLU A 35 1.04 0.52 -17.45
N GLY A 36 0.14 0.18 -18.39
CA GLY A 36 0.18 -1.11 -19.05
C GLY A 36 0.15 -2.27 -18.06
N CYS A 37 1.25 -3.00 -17.95
CA CYS A 37 1.41 -4.15 -17.05
C CYS A 37 2.05 -3.80 -15.70
N VAL A 38 2.25 -2.52 -15.37
CA VAL A 38 2.95 -2.09 -14.15
C VAL A 38 2.05 -1.24 -13.26
N VAL A 39 2.08 -1.50 -11.96
CA VAL A 39 1.56 -0.60 -10.92
C VAL A 39 2.74 0.01 -10.20
N HIS A 40 2.76 1.34 -10.14
CA HIS A 40 3.69 2.10 -9.30
C HIS A 40 3.03 2.36 -7.95
N GLY A 41 3.72 1.96 -6.88
CA GLY A 41 3.29 2.12 -5.51
C GLY A 41 4.26 2.99 -4.72
N LEU A 42 3.73 3.86 -3.87
CA LEU A 42 4.51 4.57 -2.85
C LEU A 42 4.23 3.93 -1.49
N ASP A 43 5.26 3.36 -0.87
CA ASP A 43 5.22 2.95 0.54
C ASP A 43 4.98 4.21 1.38
N TRP A 44 3.84 4.21 2.04
CA TRP A 44 3.41 5.32 2.88
C TRP A 44 4.39 5.65 3.99
N CYS A 45 4.79 4.61 4.72
CA CYS A 45 5.47 4.74 5.99
C CYS A 45 6.92 5.13 5.78
N ARG A 46 7.52 4.66 4.68
CA ARG A 46 8.95 4.83 4.41
C ARG A 46 9.24 5.82 3.29
N GLY A 47 8.25 6.17 2.48
CA GLY A 47 8.42 7.04 1.32
C GLY A 47 9.17 6.38 0.16
N PHE A 48 9.25 5.04 0.14
CA PHE A 48 9.92 4.30 -0.92
C PHE A 48 8.98 4.02 -2.08
N GLU A 49 9.52 4.13 -3.29
CA GLU A 49 8.79 3.77 -4.51
C GLU A 49 9.04 2.31 -4.87
N TYR A 50 7.96 1.66 -5.29
CA TYR A 50 7.94 0.28 -5.77
C TYR A 50 7.25 0.23 -7.13
N ALA A 51 7.69 -0.68 -7.98
CA ALA A 51 6.95 -1.07 -9.18
C ALA A 51 6.58 -2.54 -9.09
N PHE A 52 5.36 -2.89 -9.46
CA PHE A 52 4.84 -4.25 -9.42
C PHE A 52 4.31 -4.68 -10.78
N ASP A 53 4.58 -5.92 -11.16
CA ASP A 53 3.97 -6.56 -12.32
C ASP A 53 2.49 -6.86 -12.00
N ARG A 54 1.57 -6.33 -12.81
CA ARG A 54 0.13 -6.45 -12.58
C ARG A 54 -0.42 -7.85 -12.76
N ALA A 55 0.23 -8.67 -13.58
CA ALA A 55 -0.24 -10.02 -13.88
C ALA A 55 0.09 -10.98 -12.72
N THR A 56 1.22 -10.78 -12.06
CA THR A 56 1.75 -11.67 -11.01
C THR A 56 1.63 -11.08 -9.62
N GLY A 57 1.54 -9.75 -9.51
CA GLY A 57 1.63 -8.98 -8.27
C GLY A 57 3.07 -8.84 -7.77
N GLN A 58 4.08 -9.34 -8.47
CA GLN A 58 5.46 -9.38 -7.98
C GLN A 58 6.16 -8.02 -8.14
N ALA A 59 6.96 -7.62 -7.16
CA ALA A 59 7.77 -6.41 -7.26
C ALA A 59 8.85 -6.56 -8.34
N ILE A 60 8.93 -5.56 -9.21
CA ILE A 60 9.93 -5.40 -10.27
C ILE A 60 11.09 -4.54 -9.73
N THR A 61 10.77 -3.46 -9.01
CA THR A 61 11.75 -2.52 -8.43
C THR A 61 11.31 -2.01 -7.07
N GLY A 62 12.27 -1.54 -6.28
CA GLY A 62 12.09 -1.02 -4.92
C GLY A 62 13.16 -1.54 -3.95
N PRO A 63 13.19 -1.03 -2.71
CA PRO A 63 14.09 -1.54 -1.68
C PRO A 63 13.58 -2.86 -1.09
N GLY A 64 14.48 -3.84 -0.93
CA GLY A 64 14.15 -5.14 -0.33
C GLY A 64 13.14 -5.96 -1.13
N ILE A 65 13.17 -5.87 -2.46
CA ILE A 65 12.16 -6.50 -3.35
C ILE A 65 12.22 -8.03 -3.40
N ASP A 66 13.24 -8.66 -2.84
CA ASP A 66 13.39 -10.11 -2.86
C ASP A 66 12.18 -10.76 -2.17
N GLY A 67 11.37 -11.46 -2.97
CA GLY A 67 10.12 -12.06 -2.51
C GLY A 67 9.03 -11.05 -2.16
N CYS A 68 9.10 -9.81 -2.64
CA CYS A 68 8.06 -8.81 -2.47
C CYS A 68 6.92 -9.01 -3.47
N PHE A 69 5.68 -9.10 -2.98
CA PHE A 69 4.50 -9.24 -3.83
C PHE A 69 3.26 -8.58 -3.20
N ILE A 70 2.35 -8.12 -4.05
CA ILE A 70 1.01 -7.67 -3.66
C ILE A 70 0.23 -8.87 -3.15
N ASP A 71 -0.11 -8.82 -1.88
CA ASP A 71 -0.85 -9.87 -1.20
C ASP A 71 -2.28 -9.44 -0.87
N SER A 72 -2.63 -8.16 -0.93
CA SER A 72 -4.01 -7.72 -0.81
C SER A 72 -4.29 -6.41 -1.54
N VAL A 73 -5.46 -6.35 -2.17
CA VAL A 73 -6.00 -5.16 -2.86
C VAL A 73 -7.39 -4.80 -2.36
N ALA A 74 -7.75 -5.28 -1.16
CA ALA A 74 -9.07 -5.03 -0.60
C ALA A 74 -9.26 -3.52 -0.35
N LEU A 75 -10.33 -2.95 -0.90
CA LEU A 75 -10.62 -1.53 -0.72
C LEU A 75 -10.89 -1.24 0.77
N LEU A 76 -10.18 -0.26 1.31
CA LEU A 76 -10.43 0.24 2.66
C LEU A 76 -11.73 1.05 2.67
N PRO A 77 -12.47 1.04 3.79
CA PRO A 77 -13.55 1.99 4.02
C PRO A 77 -13.06 3.43 3.83
N ASP A 78 -13.89 4.28 3.23
CA ASP A 78 -13.49 5.65 2.86
C ASP A 78 -12.94 6.45 4.04
N THR A 79 -13.49 6.27 5.24
CA THR A 79 -13.02 6.92 6.46
C THR A 79 -11.55 6.60 6.75
N HIS A 80 -11.16 5.33 6.66
CA HIS A 80 -9.78 4.90 6.86
C HIS A 80 -8.88 5.27 5.68
N ARG A 81 -9.38 5.11 4.45
CA ARG A 81 -8.66 5.49 3.23
C ARG A 81 -8.30 6.98 3.23
N ILE A 82 -9.24 7.86 3.56
CA ILE A 82 -9.04 9.31 3.63
C ILE A 82 -8.09 9.68 4.77
N ALA A 83 -8.27 9.07 5.96
CA ALA A 83 -7.41 9.32 7.10
C ALA A 83 -5.96 8.96 6.78
N LEU A 84 -5.74 7.79 6.17
CA LEU A 84 -4.45 7.44 5.63
C LEU A 84 -4.04 8.52 4.62
N LEU A 85 -4.74 8.79 3.50
CA LEU A 85 -4.30 9.75 2.46
C LEU A 85 -3.86 11.11 3.00
N GLY A 86 -4.60 11.65 3.96
CA GLY A 86 -4.23 12.87 4.68
C GLY A 86 -2.88 12.75 5.39
N MET A 87 -2.63 11.63 6.06
CA MET A 87 -1.36 11.28 6.69
C MET A 87 -0.18 11.36 5.71
N SER A 88 -0.24 10.74 4.51
CA SER A 88 0.87 10.77 3.53
C SER A 88 1.15 12.19 3.08
N HIS A 89 0.08 12.94 2.79
CA HIS A 89 0.21 14.32 2.39
C HIS A 89 0.88 15.17 3.47
N ARG A 90 0.56 14.94 4.76
CA ARG A 90 1.21 15.65 5.87
C ARG A 90 2.66 15.24 6.06
N TYR A 91 2.98 13.94 6.04
CA TYR A 91 4.36 13.46 6.19
C TYR A 91 5.31 13.98 5.10
N ARG A 92 4.80 14.23 3.87
CA ARG A 92 5.58 14.89 2.81
C ARG A 92 5.85 16.39 3.04
N ASN A 93 5.06 17.03 3.89
CA ASN A 93 5.11 18.48 4.14
C ASN A 93 5.54 18.83 5.56
N VAL A 94 6.16 17.90 6.28
CA VAL A 94 6.61 18.07 7.68
C VAL A 94 7.50 19.30 7.81
N GLN A 95 7.14 20.21 8.72
CA GLN A 95 7.96 21.37 9.08
C GLN A 95 8.54 21.22 10.49
N SER A 96 7.93 20.35 11.32
CA SER A 96 8.30 20.14 12.71
C SER A 96 7.97 18.72 13.19
N ASP A 97 8.59 18.28 14.29
CA ASP A 97 8.28 16.99 14.92
C ASP A 97 6.81 16.86 15.39
N ALA A 98 6.13 17.99 15.63
CA ALA A 98 4.71 17.98 15.95
C ALA A 98 3.86 17.50 14.76
N ASP A 99 4.29 17.77 13.53
CA ASP A 99 3.60 17.34 12.29
C ASP A 99 3.71 15.83 12.06
N LEU A 100 4.71 15.19 12.69
CA LEU A 100 4.93 13.74 12.66
C LEU A 100 3.99 12.98 13.60
N ARG A 101 3.23 13.66 14.47
CA ARG A 101 2.32 13.01 15.39
C ARG A 101 1.08 12.50 14.67
N LEU A 102 0.81 11.20 14.84
CA LEU A 102 -0.42 10.59 14.37
C LEU A 102 -1.64 11.16 15.11
N THR A 103 -2.64 11.57 14.34
CA THR A 103 -3.98 11.84 14.85
C THR A 103 -4.66 10.54 15.27
N GLU A 104 -5.73 10.63 16.07
CA GLU A 104 -6.45 9.43 16.50
C GLU A 104 -7.07 8.68 15.30
N ALA A 105 -7.62 9.41 14.33
CA ALA A 105 -8.18 8.80 13.11
C ALA A 105 -7.14 7.99 12.32
N GLU A 106 -5.89 8.44 12.28
CA GLU A 106 -4.80 7.74 11.58
C GLU A 106 -4.31 6.52 12.33
N LYS A 107 -4.20 6.60 13.66
CA LYS A 107 -3.90 5.41 14.47
C LYS A 107 -4.94 4.33 14.25
N GLN A 108 -6.23 4.71 14.29
CA GLN A 108 -7.33 3.78 14.03
C GLN A 108 -7.28 3.22 12.62
N ALA A 109 -6.95 4.05 11.61
CA ALA A 109 -6.83 3.58 10.23
C ALA A 109 -5.65 2.63 10.02
N LEU A 110 -4.49 2.89 10.64
CA LEU A 110 -3.33 2.00 10.62
C LEU A 110 -3.66 0.66 11.27
N LEU A 111 -4.22 0.67 12.49
CA LEU A 111 -4.63 -0.55 13.20
C LEU A 111 -5.65 -1.35 12.41
N PHE A 112 -6.67 -0.68 11.87
CA PHE A 112 -7.69 -1.31 11.04
C PHE A 112 -7.08 -1.95 9.80
N SER A 113 -6.25 -1.21 9.06
CA SER A 113 -5.63 -1.70 7.82
C SER A 113 -4.80 -2.95 8.04
N ASN A 114 -4.04 -3.02 9.14
CA ASN A 114 -3.23 -4.18 9.49
C ASN A 114 -4.08 -5.45 9.64
N SER A 115 -5.16 -5.40 10.43
CA SER A 115 -6.09 -6.54 10.55
C SER A 115 -6.87 -6.81 9.26
N TYR A 116 -7.31 -5.76 8.57
CA TYR A 116 -8.20 -5.85 7.43
C TYR A 116 -7.55 -6.57 6.24
N TYR A 117 -6.29 -6.23 5.95
CA TYR A 117 -5.50 -6.85 4.89
C TYR A 117 -5.04 -8.26 5.27
N ALA A 118 -4.66 -8.50 6.53
CA ALA A 118 -4.29 -9.83 7.01
C ALA A 118 -5.43 -10.86 6.83
N GLU A 119 -6.68 -10.46 6.96
CA GLU A 119 -7.86 -11.31 6.73
C GLU A 119 -8.24 -11.45 5.25
N ARG A 120 -7.70 -10.61 4.36
CA ARG A 120 -8.11 -10.48 2.95
C ARG A 120 -6.94 -10.70 2.00
N GLN A 121 -6.11 -11.67 2.33
CA GLN A 121 -4.98 -12.08 1.52
C GLN A 121 -5.48 -12.69 0.19
N LEU A 122 -4.74 -12.42 -0.87
CA LEU A 122 -4.94 -12.95 -2.21
C LEU A 122 -4.44 -14.40 -2.32
N ARG A 123 -3.68 -14.89 -1.33
CA ARG A 123 -3.06 -16.21 -1.28
C ARG A 123 -3.14 -16.81 0.11
#